data_AF-A0A2P5D2W8-F1
#
_entry.id   AF-A0A2P5D2W8-F1
#
_cell.length_a   1.000
_cell.length_b   1.000
_cell.length_c   1.000
_cell.angle_alpha   90.00
_cell.angle_beta   90.00
_cell.angle_gamma   90.00
#
_symmetry.space_group_name_H-M   'P 1'
#
loop_
_entity.id
_entity.type
_entity.pdbx_description
1 polymer ?
#
loop_
_entity_poly.entity_id
_entity_poly.type
_entity_poly.pdbx_seq_one_letter_code
_entity_poly.pdbx_strand_id
1 'polypeptide(L)'
;MEGSRGLLERERERSFIENGSKLLEELITSCKDKRRCNPIRNFSAEQVIEATNYFQSHGIDDYNSQWNKGTLDNRPVLIKKYNRGIRNIGNGSCRDIEISS
;
A
#
# COMPACT_ATOMS: atom_id res chain seq x y z
N MET A 1 -2.88 -24.14 18.99
CA MET A 1 -3.05 -22.81 18.36
C MET A 1 -1.76 -22.26 17.73
N GLU A 2 -0.59 -22.89 17.89
CA GLU A 2 0.68 -22.44 17.29
C GLU A 2 0.77 -22.64 15.77
N GLY A 3 0.12 -23.65 15.21
CA GLY A 3 0.18 -23.94 13.76
C GLY A 3 -0.38 -22.83 12.86
N SER A 4 -1.38 -22.07 13.33
CA SER A 4 -2.03 -21.02 12.53
C SER A 4 -1.21 -19.73 12.45
N ARG A 5 -0.44 -19.40 13.50
CA ARG A 5 0.46 -18.22 13.48
C ARG A 5 1.60 -18.40 12.49
N GLY A 6 2.22 -19.58 12.46
CA GLY A 6 3.33 -19.86 11.54
C GLY A 6 2.93 -19.82 10.07
N LEU A 7 1.69 -20.16 9.72
CA LEU A 7 1.20 -20.04 8.34
C LEU A 7 1.05 -18.57 7.93
N LEU A 8 0.42 -17.74 8.76
CA LEU A 8 0.21 -16.32 8.47
C LEU A 8 1.54 -15.57 8.28
N GLU A 9 2.53 -15.88 9.10
CA GLU A 9 3.87 -15.29 9.00
C GLU A 9 4.55 -15.63 7.67
N ARG A 10 4.51 -16.90 7.26
CA ARG A 10 5.02 -17.34 5.95
C ARG A 10 4.30 -16.65 4.80
N GLU A 11 2.99 -16.46 4.89
CA GLU A 11 2.23 -15.75 3.87
C GLU A 11 2.61 -14.26 3.78
N ARG A 12 2.87 -13.62 4.92
CA ARG A 12 3.36 -12.23 4.98
C ARG A 12 4.75 -12.12 4.37
N GLU A 13 5.66 -13.02 4.72
CA GLU A 13 7.02 -13.05 4.18
C GLU A 13 7.01 -13.28 2.67
N ARG A 14 6.25 -14.27 2.19
CA ARG A 14 6.03 -14.50 0.75
C ARG A 14 5.51 -13.23 0.06
N SER A 15 4.49 -12.59 0.63
CA SER A 15 3.90 -11.37 0.05
C SER A 15 4.89 -10.20 0.03
N PHE A 16 5.76 -10.09 1.04
CA PHE A 16 6.80 -9.06 1.10
C PHE A 16 7.82 -9.25 -0.03
N ILE A 17 8.28 -10.49 -0.24
CA ILE A 17 9.23 -10.81 -1.31
C ILE A 17 8.59 -10.63 -2.69
N GLU A 18 7.42 -11.22 -2.94
CA GLU A 18 6.77 -11.20 -4.25
C GLU A 18 6.32 -9.79 -4.69
N ASN A 19 5.80 -8.98 -3.77
CA ASN A 19 5.37 -7.62 -4.12
C ASN A 19 6.54 -6.64 -4.09
N GLY A 20 7.49 -6.84 -3.16
CA GLY A 20 8.68 -6.01 -3.05
C GLY A 20 9.58 -6.13 -4.28
N SER A 21 9.74 -7.33 -4.84
CA SER A 21 10.51 -7.54 -6.08
C SER A 21 9.89 -6.81 -7.27
N LYS A 22 8.56 -6.92 -7.45
CA LYS A 22 7.83 -6.22 -8.52
C LYS A 22 7.95 -4.70 -8.39
N LEU A 23 7.78 -4.17 -7.18
CA LEU A 23 7.95 -2.73 -6.92
C LEU A 23 9.38 -2.29 -7.26
N LEU A 24 10.39 -3.08 -6.88
CA LEU A 24 11.78 -2.77 -7.16
C LEU A 24 12.09 -2.78 -8.66
N GLU A 25 11.60 -3.77 -9.40
CA GLU A 25 11.74 -3.86 -10.86
C GLU A 25 11.11 -2.65 -11.57
N GLU A 26 9.90 -2.26 -11.16
CA GLU A 26 9.21 -1.09 -11.71
C GLU A 26 9.94 0.21 -11.36
N LEU A 27 10.46 0.34 -10.13
CA LEU A 27 11.23 1.50 -9.70
C LEU A 27 12.52 1.64 -10.53
N ILE A 28 13.27 0.56 -10.72
CA ILE A 28 14.50 0.58 -11.54
C ILE A 28 14.20 0.92 -13.00
N THR A 29 13.10 0.39 -13.54
CA THR A 29 12.73 0.60 -14.95
C THR A 29 12.21 2.02 -15.21
N SER A 30 11.44 2.58 -14.27
CA SER A 30 10.84 3.92 -14.39
C SER A 30 11.82 5.04 -14.03
N CYS A 31 12.65 4.85 -12.99
CA CYS A 31 13.66 5.81 -12.58
C CYS A 31 15.00 5.58 -13.28
N LYS A 32 15.09 5.99 -14.56
CA LYS A 32 16.34 5.93 -15.34
C LYS A 32 17.51 6.69 -14.68
N ASP A 33 17.21 7.72 -13.89
CA ASP A 33 18.16 8.47 -13.09
C ASP A 33 17.88 8.25 -11.59
N LYS A 34 18.82 7.65 -10.85
CA LYS A 34 18.70 7.37 -9.41
C LYS A 34 18.38 8.61 -8.55
N ARG A 35 18.66 9.82 -9.07
CA ARG A 35 18.37 11.11 -8.42
C ARG A 35 16.91 11.57 -8.53
N ARG A 36 16.06 10.87 -9.31
CA ARG A 36 14.69 11.29 -9.63
C ARG A 36 13.60 10.42 -8.98
N CYS A 37 13.96 9.38 -8.23
CA CYS A 37 12.97 8.66 -7.42
C CYS A 37 12.70 9.42 -6.12
N ASN A 38 11.43 9.62 -5.79
CA ASN A 38 11.04 10.08 -4.47
C ASN A 38 11.31 8.99 -3.42
N PRO A 39 11.84 9.34 -2.23
CA PRO A 39 12.05 8.36 -1.17
C PRO A 39 10.75 7.63 -0.80
N ILE A 40 10.76 6.30 -0.91
CA ILE A 40 9.65 5.46 -0.47
C ILE A 40 9.84 5.16 1.02
N ARG A 41 8.80 5.40 1.82
CA ARG A 41 8.79 5.10 3.26
C ARG A 41 8.01 3.81 3.52
N ASN A 42 8.52 3.00 4.43
CA ASN A 42 7.85 1.79 4.89
C ASN A 42 7.13 2.07 6.21
N PHE A 43 5.93 1.55 6.35
CA PHE A 43 5.14 1.60 7.57
C PHE A 43 4.72 0.18 7.96
N SER A 44 4.64 -0.10 9.26
CA SER A 44 4.10 -1.36 9.74
C SER A 44 2.59 -1.44 9.50
N ALA A 45 2.05 -2.66 9.47
CA ALA A 45 0.61 -2.86 9.40
C ALA A 45 -0.12 -2.21 10.58
N GLU A 46 0.48 -2.26 11.77
CA GLU A 46 -0.05 -1.66 13.01
C GLU A 46 -0.14 -0.13 12.88
N GLN A 47 0.92 0.52 12.40
CA GLN A 47 0.92 1.97 12.17
C GLN A 47 -0.20 2.39 11.21
N VAL A 48 -0.43 1.63 10.13
CA VAL A 48 -1.49 1.92 9.15
C VAL A 48 -2.88 1.71 9.75
N ILE A 49 -3.07 0.66 10.54
CA ILE A 49 -4.34 0.35 11.22
C ILE A 49 -4.68 1.45 12.23
N GLU A 50 -3.71 1.84 13.06
CA GLU A 50 -3.89 2.91 14.05
C GLU A 50 -4.13 4.25 13.38
N ALA A 51 -3.35 4.60 12.35
CA ALA A 51 -3.48 5.86 11.63
C ALA A 51 -4.87 6.06 11.01
N THR A 52 -5.55 4.97 10.62
CA THR A 52 -6.88 5.00 9.99
C THR A 52 -8.03 4.76 10.95
N ASN A 53 -7.74 4.66 12.27
CA ASN A 53 -8.70 4.20 13.27
C ASN A 53 -9.41 2.91 12.82
N TYR A 54 -8.64 1.86 12.54
CA TYR A 54 -9.13 0.57 12.05
C TYR A 54 -9.94 0.67 10.76
N PHE A 55 -9.59 1.60 9.86
CA PHE A 55 -10.32 1.89 8.63
C PHE A 55 -11.80 2.31 8.84
N GLN A 56 -12.14 2.86 10.01
CA GLN A 56 -13.46 3.43 10.26
C GLN A 56 -13.61 4.82 9.63
N SER A 57 -12.49 5.49 9.35
CA SER A 57 -12.46 6.78 8.68
C SER A 57 -12.74 6.64 7.18
N HIS A 58 -14.01 6.59 6.79
CA HIS A 58 -14.42 6.59 5.39
C HIS A 58 -13.98 7.90 4.70
N GLY A 59 -13.10 7.78 3.71
CA GLY A 59 -12.75 8.87 2.81
C GLY A 59 -13.56 8.77 1.52
N ILE A 60 -12.94 8.22 0.48
CA ILE A 60 -13.53 8.12 -0.87
C ILE A 60 -13.49 6.67 -1.30
N ASP A 61 -14.63 6.14 -1.72
CA ASP A 61 -14.70 4.83 -2.38
C ASP A 61 -14.41 4.97 -3.88
N ASP A 62 -13.51 4.14 -4.36
CA ASP A 62 -13.17 3.93 -5.78
C ASP A 62 -13.52 2.48 -6.14
N TYR A 63 -13.66 2.18 -7.43
CA TYR A 63 -14.21 0.93 -7.95
C TYR A 63 -13.59 -0.32 -7.30
N ASN A 64 -12.27 -0.33 -7.09
CA ASN A 64 -11.54 -1.44 -6.47
C ASN A 64 -10.77 -1.08 -5.19
N SER A 65 -10.96 0.13 -4.66
CA SER A 65 -10.19 0.60 -3.51
C SER A 65 -10.91 1.62 -2.66
N GLN A 66 -10.55 1.69 -1.40
CA GLN A 66 -11.05 2.69 -0.45
C GLN A 66 -9.91 3.59 -0.04
N TRP A 67 -10.15 4.89 -0.08
CA TRP A 67 -9.25 5.89 0.46
C TRP A 67 -9.71 6.26 1.86
N ASN A 68 -8.80 6.17 2.82
CA ASN A 68 -9.04 6.47 4.22
C ASN A 68 -8.12 7.61 4.66
N LYS A 69 -8.67 8.58 5.38
CA LYS A 69 -7.85 9.61 6.03
C LYS A 69 -7.12 8.97 7.20
N GLY A 70 -5.91 9.45 7.47
CA GLY A 70 -5.18 9.07 8.65
C GLY A 70 -4.07 10.04 9.00
N THR A 71 -3.34 9.73 10.07
CA THR A 71 -2.16 10.49 10.49
C THR A 71 -0.99 9.54 10.69
N LEU A 72 0.13 9.77 9.99
CA LEU A 72 1.39 9.05 10.15
C LEU A 72 2.49 10.08 10.41
N ASP A 73 3.32 9.85 11.44
CA ASP A 73 4.37 10.78 11.88
C ASP A 73 3.90 12.23 12.05
N ASN A 74 2.72 12.42 12.66
CA ASN A 74 2.06 13.72 12.84
C ASN A 74 1.77 14.46 11.52
N ARG A 75 1.74 13.75 10.39
CA ARG A 75 1.36 14.28 9.09
C ARG A 75 0.02 13.69 8.64
N PRO A 76 -0.93 14.51 8.17
CA PRO A 76 -2.15 14.00 7.56
C PRO A 76 -1.78 13.25 6.27
N VAL A 77 -2.36 12.06 6.09
CA VAL A 77 -2.14 11.19 4.94
C VAL A 77 -3.46 10.66 4.41
N LEU A 78 -3.47 10.33 3.11
CA LEU A 78 -4.55 9.58 2.48
C LEU A 78 -4.04 8.16 2.17
N ILE A 79 -4.66 7.16 2.77
CA ILE A 79 -4.25 5.76 2.70
C ILE A 79 -5.19 5.02 1.76
N LYS A 80 -4.66 4.50 0.65
CA LYS A 80 -5.39 3.67 -0.32
C LYS A 80 -5.33 2.20 0.09
N LYS A 81 -6.48 1.55 0.21
CA LYS A 81 -6.61 0.11 0.49
C LYS A 81 -7.37 -0.56 -0.65
N TYR A 82 -6.80 -1.62 -1.22
CA TYR A 82 -7.45 -2.38 -2.29
C TYR A 82 -8.40 -3.45 -1.73
N ASN A 83 -9.59 -3.56 -2.32
CA ASN A 83 -10.58 -4.55 -1.94
C ASN A 83 -10.30 -5.86 -2.68
N ARG A 84 -9.78 -6.88 -1.97
CA ARG A 84 -9.48 -8.22 -2.53
C ARG A 84 -10.70 -8.96 -3.11
N GLY A 85 -11.93 -8.47 -2.89
CA GLY A 85 -13.18 -9.13 -3.29
C GLY A 85 -13.62 -8.89 -4.75
N ILE A 86 -13.11 -7.86 -5.43
CA ILE A 86 -13.49 -7.57 -6.82
C ILE A 86 -12.40 -8.12 -7.73
N ARG A 87 -12.66 -9.31 -8.28
CA ARG A 87 -11.79 -9.94 -9.28
C ARG A 87 -11.64 -8.97 -10.46
N ASN A 88 -10.39 -8.79 -10.89
CA ASN A 88 -9.95 -8.32 -12.21
C ASN A 88 -11.07 -8.08 -13.23
N ILE A 89 -11.56 -6.84 -13.31
CA ILE A 89 -12.17 -6.34 -14.55
C ILE A 89 -11.61 -4.94 -14.77
N GLY A 90 -10.68 -4.84 -15.72
CA GLY A 90 -10.20 -3.57 -16.26
C GLY A 90 -8.75 -3.24 -15.95
N ASN A 91 -7.89 -3.41 -16.96
CA ASN A 91 -6.70 -2.58 -17.15
C ASN A 91 -7.09 -1.10 -17.01
N GLY A 92 -6.83 -0.47 -15.87
CA GLY A 92 -7.26 0.92 -15.71
C GLY A 92 -7.08 1.56 -14.33
N SER A 93 -6.26 1.02 -13.42
CA SER A 93 -5.87 1.84 -12.27
C SER A 93 -4.98 2.96 -12.77
N CYS A 94 -5.49 4.20 -12.79
CA CYS A 94 -4.69 5.40 -13.04
C CYS A 94 -3.49 5.39 -12.06
N ARG A 95 -2.29 5.48 -12.63
CA ARG A 95 -0.98 5.41 -11.96
C ARG A 95 -0.43 6.81 -11.69
N ASP A 96 -1.30 7.77 -11.44
CA ASP A 96 -0.88 9.13 -11.16
C ASP A 96 -0.70 9.29 -9.65
N ILE A 97 0.57 9.40 -9.24
CA ILE A 97 0.95 9.91 -7.92
C ILE A 97 1.28 11.39 -8.12
N GLU A 98 0.35 12.27 -7.76
CA GLU A 98 0.67 13.68 -7.58
C GLU A 98 1.35 13.85 -6.21
N ILE A 99 2.56 14.38 -6.22
CA ILE A 99 3.24 14.88 -5.02
C ILE A 99 3.33 16.39 -5.21
N SER A 100 2.48 17.14 -4.50
CA SER A 100 2.64 18.59 -4.42
C SER A 100 3.76 18.95 -3.43
N SER A 101 4.58 19.90 -3.85
CA SER A 101 5.69 20.52 -3.10
C SER A 101 5.21 21.59 -2.14
#